data_AF-A0A2R7SX56-F1
#
_entry.id   AF-A0A2R7SX56-F1
#
_cell.length_a   1.000
_cell.length_b   1.000
_cell.length_c   1.000
_cell.angle_alpha   90.00
_cell.angle_beta   90.00
_cell.angle_gamma   90.00
#
_symmetry.space_group_name_H-M   'P 1'
#
loop_
_entity.id
_entity.type
_entity.pdbx_description
1 polymer ?
#
loop_
_entity_poly.entity_id
_entity_poly.type
_entity_poly.pdbx_seq_one_letter_code
_entity_poly.pdbx_strand_id
1 'polypeptide(L)'
;MTTISDQKPLRLMGGLVQAQRLVVPVSAVLQLPTFRHACRLAWKLRRPRNLTYRTLAELTGAYASHASDYFSIHADRRELPARWIPATEAVLGNTVISQWLEVERQRALAELGLAA
;
A
#
# COMPACT_ATOMS: atom_id res chain seq x y z
N MET A 1 -23.92 3.56 -28.99
CA MET A 1 -23.43 2.18 -28.82
C MET A 1 -21.96 2.27 -28.43
N THR A 2 -21.66 2.14 -27.13
CA THR A 2 -20.29 2.27 -26.62
C THR A 2 -19.88 0.93 -26.03
N THR A 3 -18.81 0.36 -26.59
CA THR A 3 -18.34 -1.01 -26.35
C THR A 3 -17.79 -1.17 -24.92
N ILE A 4 -18.36 -2.16 -24.23
CA ILE A 4 -17.91 -2.68 -22.93
C ILE A 4 -16.61 -3.45 -23.21
N SER A 5 -15.47 -2.93 -22.77
CA SER A 5 -14.22 -3.70 -22.73
C SER A 5 -14.28 -4.68 -21.56
N ASP A 6 -14.67 -5.90 -21.91
CA ASP A 6 -14.52 -7.13 -21.13
C ASP A 6 -13.03 -7.45 -20.98
N GLN A 7 -12.54 -7.49 -19.74
CA GLN A 7 -11.18 -7.95 -19.41
C GLN A 7 -11.27 -9.00 -18.30
N LYS A 8 -11.44 -10.27 -18.71
CA LYS A 8 -10.92 -11.42 -17.99
C LYS A 8 -10.47 -12.46 -19.02
N PRO A 9 -9.26 -13.02 -18.86
CA PRO A 9 -9.26 -14.35 -18.27
C PRO A 9 -8.18 -14.51 -17.20
N LEU A 10 -8.61 -14.81 -15.98
CA LEU A 10 -7.74 -15.39 -14.95
C LEU A 10 -7.41 -16.82 -15.36
N ARG A 11 -6.28 -17.00 -16.06
CA ARG A 11 -5.70 -18.32 -16.29
C ARG A 11 -4.85 -18.68 -15.07
N LEU A 12 -5.46 -19.40 -14.12
CA LEU A 12 -4.76 -20.02 -13.00
C LEU A 12 -3.95 -21.21 -13.53
N MET A 13 -2.68 -20.97 -13.86
CA MET A 13 -1.66 -22.00 -14.06
C MET A 13 -0.88 -22.16 -12.76
N GLY A 14 -0.87 -23.38 -12.22
CA GLY A 14 -0.26 -23.72 -10.94
C GLY A 14 1.24 -23.39 -10.87
N GLY A 15 1.67 -22.92 -9.70
CA GLY A 15 3.09 -22.90 -9.32
C GLY A 15 3.71 -21.52 -9.07
N LEU A 16 3.05 -20.43 -9.47
CA LEU A 16 3.46 -19.08 -9.10
C LEU A 16 2.23 -18.31 -8.59
N VAL A 17 1.87 -18.53 -7.33
CA VAL A 17 1.04 -17.56 -6.60
C VAL A 17 1.93 -16.36 -6.27
N GLN A 18 2.41 -15.65 -7.30
CA GLN A 18 2.67 -14.23 -7.14
C GLN A 18 1.29 -13.65 -6.87
N ALA A 19 0.97 -13.53 -5.57
CA ALA A 19 -0.21 -12.83 -5.11
C ALA A 19 -0.26 -11.54 -5.91
N GLN A 20 -1.19 -11.45 -6.87
CA GLN A 20 -1.33 -10.27 -7.73
C GLN A 20 -1.44 -9.06 -6.80
N ARG A 21 -0.31 -8.39 -6.62
CA ARG A 21 -0.15 -7.33 -5.64
C ARG A 21 -0.76 -6.14 -6.33
N LEU A 22 -1.80 -5.58 -5.74
CA LEU A 22 -2.52 -4.50 -6.38
C LEU A 22 -1.57 -3.30 -6.49
N VAL A 23 -1.11 -3.06 -7.71
CA VAL A 23 -0.32 -1.90 -8.12
C VAL A 23 -1.34 -0.80 -8.43
N VAL A 24 -1.32 0.28 -7.66
CA VAL A 24 -2.22 1.41 -7.87
C VAL A 24 -1.64 2.29 -8.99
N PRO A 25 -2.48 2.85 -9.89
CA PRO A 25 -2.00 3.79 -10.90
C PRO A 25 -1.30 4.99 -10.26
N VAL A 26 -0.17 5.42 -10.85
CA VAL A 26 0.65 6.54 -10.37
C VAL A 26 -0.16 7.83 -10.17
N SER A 27 -1.16 8.09 -11.00
CA SER A 27 -2.04 9.24 -10.87
C SER A 27 -2.78 9.28 -9.54
N ALA A 28 -3.20 8.13 -9.01
CA ALA A 28 -3.86 8.05 -7.70
C ALA A 28 -2.86 8.20 -6.55
N VAL A 29 -1.61 7.79 -6.73
CA VAL A 29 -0.54 7.94 -5.73
C VAL A 29 -0.07 9.39 -5.64
N LEU A 30 0.04 10.09 -6.77
CA LEU A 30 0.44 11.50 -6.85
C LEU A 30 -0.53 12.46 -6.15
N GLN A 31 -1.81 12.08 -6.08
CA GLN A 31 -2.87 12.84 -5.40
C GLN A 31 -2.81 12.71 -3.87
N LEU A 32 -1.94 11.85 -3.33
CA LEU A 32 -1.82 11.65 -1.88
C LEU A 32 -0.76 12.61 -1.30
N PRO A 33 -1.16 13.60 -0.49
CA PRO A 33 -0.25 14.65 -0.04
C PRO A 33 0.70 14.20 1.06
N THR A 34 0.37 13.13 1.81
CA THR A 34 1.18 12.67 2.94
C THR A 34 1.22 11.15 3.03
N PHE A 35 2.28 10.63 3.63
CA PHE A 35 2.49 9.20 3.89
C PHE A 35 1.27 8.55 4.57
N ARG A 36 0.64 9.26 5.50
CA ARG A 36 -0.57 8.81 6.20
C ARG A 36 -1.75 8.57 5.25
N HIS A 37 -1.92 9.38 4.21
CA HIS A 37 -2.96 9.16 3.20
C HIS A 37 -2.68 7.90 2.38
N ALA A 38 -1.41 7.60 2.09
CA ALA A 38 -1.00 6.35 1.44
C ALA A 38 -1.29 5.13 2.32
N CYS A 39 -0.95 5.16 3.62
CA CYS A 39 -1.30 4.08 4.54
C CYS A 39 -2.81 3.86 4.64
N ARG A 40 -3.62 4.93 4.65
CA ARG A 40 -5.09 4.84 4.65
C ARG A 40 -5.64 4.25 3.36
N LEU A 41 -5.10 4.66 2.21
CA LEU A 41 -5.50 4.09 0.92
C LEU A 41 -5.14 2.61 0.85
N ALA A 42 -3.95 2.23 1.33
CA ALA A 42 -3.53 0.84 1.44
C ALA A 42 -4.49 0.01 2.30
N TRP A 43 -4.94 0.54 3.44
CA TRP A 43 -5.92 -0.15 4.29
C TRP A 43 -7.31 -0.25 3.65
N LYS A 44 -7.74 0.77 2.88
CA LYS A 44 -9.01 0.77 2.15
C LYS A 44 -9.00 -0.23 1.00
N LEU A 45 -7.86 -0.36 0.31
CA LEU A 45 -7.63 -1.31 -0.79
C LEU A 45 -7.15 -2.69 -0.31
N ARG A 46 -7.35 -3.02 0.96
CA ARG A 46 -6.96 -4.34 1.49
C ARG A 46 -7.70 -5.45 0.74
N ARG A 47 -6.96 -6.47 0.33
CA ARG A 47 -7.52 -7.67 -0.29
C ARG A 47 -8.31 -8.53 0.71
N PRO A 48 -7.82 -8.80 1.93
CA PRO A 48 -8.60 -9.50 2.95
C PRO A 48 -9.64 -8.56 3.61
N ARG A 49 -10.92 -8.78 3.33
CA ARG A 49 -12.01 -7.91 3.82
C ARG A 49 -12.22 -7.99 5.34
N ASN A 50 -11.95 -9.16 5.94
CA ASN A 50 -12.07 -9.45 7.37
C ASN A 50 -10.74 -9.32 8.14
N LEU A 51 -9.77 -8.58 7.59
CA LEU A 51 -8.50 -8.35 8.28
C LEU A 51 -8.72 -7.45 9.51
N THR A 52 -8.30 -7.92 10.68
CA THR A 52 -8.28 -7.12 11.91
C THR A 52 -6.89 -6.54 12.15
N TYR A 53 -6.80 -5.46 12.92
CA TYR A 53 -5.50 -4.89 13.32
C TYR A 53 -4.65 -5.88 14.13
N ARG A 54 -5.30 -6.74 14.92
CA ARG A 54 -4.63 -7.82 15.65
C ARG A 54 -3.98 -8.82 14.70
N THR A 55 -4.73 -9.29 13.70
CA THR A 55 -4.20 -10.21 12.68
C THR A 55 -3.09 -9.56 11.87
N LEU A 56 -3.20 -8.26 11.55
CA LEU A 56 -2.11 -7.55 10.90
C LEU A 56 -0.85 -7.52 11.78
N ALA A 57 -0.99 -7.25 13.07
CA ALA A 57 0.11 -7.23 14.02
C ALA A 57 0.80 -8.60 14.12
N GLU A 58 0.02 -9.66 14.25
CA GLU A 58 0.50 -11.05 14.29
C GLU A 58 1.28 -11.41 13.01
N LEU A 59 0.78 -11.02 11.84
CA LEU A 59 1.42 -11.33 10.55
C LEU A 59 2.64 -10.44 10.22
N THR A 60 2.68 -9.21 10.73
CA THR A 60 3.78 -8.26 10.50
C THR A 60 4.87 -8.34 11.56
N GLY A 61 4.63 -9.06 12.66
CA GLY A 61 5.50 -9.07 13.84
C GLY A 61 5.50 -7.73 14.59
N ALA A 62 4.55 -6.84 14.30
CA ALA A 62 4.38 -5.58 15.01
C ALA A 62 3.60 -5.80 16.32
N TYR A 63 3.81 -4.94 17.31
CA TYR A 63 3.01 -4.97 18.53
C TYR A 63 1.55 -4.59 18.23
N ALA A 64 0.61 -5.47 18.62
CA ALA A 64 -0.82 -5.30 18.37
C ALA A 64 -1.37 -3.96 18.90
N SER A 65 -0.86 -3.47 20.03
CA SER A 65 -1.27 -2.20 20.63
C SER A 65 -0.92 -0.97 19.78
N HIS A 66 0.04 -1.07 18.85
CA HIS A 66 0.46 0.02 17.99
C HIS A 66 -0.04 -0.14 16.54
N ALA A 67 -0.53 -1.31 16.16
CA ALA A 67 -0.98 -1.57 14.79
C ALA A 67 -2.18 -0.70 14.40
N SER A 68 -3.11 -0.42 15.31
CA SER A 68 -4.22 0.53 15.09
C SER A 68 -3.74 1.98 15.01
N ASP A 69 -2.63 2.29 15.69
CA ASP A 69 -2.06 3.64 15.75
C ASP A 69 -1.51 4.07 14.38
N TYR A 70 -0.87 3.14 13.68
CA TYR A 70 -0.28 3.38 12.35
C TYR A 70 -1.29 3.75 11.27
N PHE A 71 -2.54 3.30 11.41
CA PHE A 71 -3.61 3.60 10.45
C PHE A 71 -4.61 4.64 10.96
N SER A 72 -4.29 5.28 12.10
CA SER A 72 -5.17 6.26 12.73
C SER A 72 -5.27 7.56 11.94
N ILE A 73 -6.46 8.18 12.03
CA ILE A 73 -6.77 9.48 11.41
C ILE A 73 -6.11 10.62 12.18
N HIS A 74 -5.86 10.45 13.47
CA HIS A 74 -5.32 11.49 14.34
C HIS A 74 -3.83 11.73 14.06
N ALA A 75 -3.46 12.99 13.87
CA ALA A 75 -2.10 13.42 13.54
C ALA A 75 -1.05 13.09 14.64
N ASP A 76 -1.51 12.96 15.88
CA ASP A 76 -0.67 12.71 17.06
C ASP A 76 -0.26 11.23 17.24
N ARG A 77 -0.67 10.38 16.29
CA ARG A 77 -0.38 8.93 16.32
C ARG A 77 0.82 8.57 15.47
N ARG A 78 1.54 7.53 15.90
CA ARG A 78 2.82 7.11 15.31
C ARG A 78 2.65 6.70 13.85
N GLU A 79 3.61 7.07 13.01
CA GLU A 79 3.66 6.60 11.63
C GLU A 79 4.27 5.19 11.55
N LEU A 80 3.95 4.47 10.47
CA LEU A 80 4.42 3.11 10.26
C LEU A 80 5.94 3.13 9.96
N PRO A 81 6.79 2.53 10.80
CA PRO A 81 8.22 2.44 10.55
C PRO A 81 8.55 1.66 9.27
N ALA A 82 9.56 2.12 8.53
CA ALA A 82 9.98 1.55 7.25
C ALA A 82 10.21 0.03 7.28
N ARG A 83 10.72 -0.49 8.40
CA ARG A 83 10.96 -1.93 8.62
C ARG A 83 9.72 -2.81 8.46
N TRP A 84 8.52 -2.29 8.73
CA TRP A 84 7.28 -3.06 8.65
C TRP A 84 6.49 -2.82 7.36
N ILE A 85 6.93 -1.90 6.49
CA ILE A 85 6.29 -1.64 5.19
C ILE A 85 6.17 -2.92 4.34
N PRO A 86 7.25 -3.68 4.06
CA PRO A 86 7.16 -4.82 3.16
C PRO A 86 6.24 -5.92 3.68
N ALA A 87 6.26 -6.17 4.99
CA ALA A 87 5.37 -7.14 5.65
C ALA A 87 3.91 -6.67 5.61
N THR A 88 3.66 -5.39 5.92
CA THR A 88 2.33 -4.78 5.89
C THR A 88 1.72 -4.88 4.50
N GLU A 89 2.49 -4.53 3.47
CA GLU A 89 2.06 -4.65 2.08
C GLU A 89 1.80 -6.09 1.63
N ALA A 90 2.55 -7.05 2.16
CA ALA A 90 2.35 -8.46 1.86
C ALA A 90 1.00 -8.94 2.43
N VAL A 91 0.66 -8.50 3.64
CA VAL A 91 -0.61 -8.82 4.30
C VAL A 91 -1.79 -8.11 3.65
N LEU A 92 -1.64 -6.82 3.33
CA LEU A 92 -2.70 -6.03 2.67
C LEU A 92 -2.91 -6.45 1.21
N GLY A 93 -1.86 -6.98 0.57
CA GLY A 93 -1.86 -7.41 -0.84
C GLY A 93 -1.75 -6.25 -1.83
N ASN A 94 -1.18 -5.12 -1.43
CA ASN A 94 -0.99 -3.93 -2.27
C ASN A 94 0.40 -3.33 -2.10
N THR A 95 0.79 -2.43 -3.01
CA THR A 95 2.13 -1.78 -3.04
C THR A 95 2.07 -0.28 -2.86
N VAL A 96 0.95 0.25 -2.35
CA VAL A 96 0.67 1.68 -2.32
C VAL A 96 1.71 2.45 -1.50
N ILE A 97 2.19 1.86 -0.40
CA ILE A 97 3.11 2.54 0.53
C ILE A 97 4.48 2.68 -0.13
N SER A 98 4.99 1.60 -0.72
CA SER A 98 6.24 1.59 -1.47
C SER A 98 6.18 2.48 -2.72
N GLN A 99 5.06 2.46 -3.44
CA GLN A 99 4.85 3.35 -4.59
C GLN A 99 4.88 4.83 -4.19
N TRP A 100 4.25 5.18 -3.07
CA TRP A 100 4.27 6.56 -2.57
C TRP A 100 5.68 6.99 -2.16
N LEU A 101 6.44 6.12 -1.49
CA LEU A 101 7.83 6.42 -1.12
C LEU A 101 8.73 6.65 -2.34
N GLU A 102 8.54 5.89 -3.42
CA GLU A 102 9.30 6.10 -4.65
C GLU A 102 8.92 7.42 -5.33
N VAL A 103 7.63 7.79 -5.33
CA VAL A 103 7.18 9.10 -5.82
C VAL A 103 7.80 10.23 -5.00
N GLU A 104 7.81 10.11 -3.68
CA GLU A 104 8.41 11.11 -2.77
C GLU A 104 9.93 11.22 -3.01
N ARG A 105 10.61 10.09 -3.17
CA ARG A 105 12.03 10.04 -3.52
C ARG A 105 12.30 10.74 -4.86
N GLN A 106 11.49 10.48 -5.88
CA GLN A 106 11.61 11.10 -7.19
C GLN A 106 11.36 12.60 -7.15
N ARG A 107 10.40 13.07 -6.34
CA ARG A 107 10.16 14.51 -6.12
C ARG A 107 11.39 15.16 -5.49
N ALA A 108 11.92 14.59 -4.41
CA ALA A 108 13.12 15.09 -3.75
C ALA A 108 14.33 15.12 -4.71
N LEU A 109 14.51 14.09 -5.54
CA LEU A 109 15.58 14.05 -6.54
C LEU A 109 15.42 15.12 -7.62
N ALA A 110 14.18 15.38 -8.06
CA ALA A 110 13.88 16.42 -9.04
C ALA A 110 14.11 17.83 -8.47
N GLU A 111 13.76 18.07 -7.20
CA GLU A 111 14.05 19.33 -6.50
C GLU A 111 15.55 19.60 -6.37
N LEU A 112 16.34 18.54 -6.16
CA LEU A 112 17.80 18.62 -6.10
C LEU A 112 18.47 18.76 -7.48
N GLY A 113 17.70 18.78 -8.58
CA GLY A 113 18.24 18.88 -9.94
C GLY A 113 19.04 17.64 -10.39
N LEU A 114 18.86 16.51 -9.70
CA LEU A 114 19.55 15.23 -9.98
C LEU A 114 18.71 14.29 -10.87
N ALA A 115 17.63 14.79 -11.47
CA ALA A 115 16.87 14.05 -12.46
C ALA A 115 17.65 14.03 -13.78
N ALA A 116 18.41 12.95 -13.99
CA ALA A 116 19.08 12.65 -15.26
C ALA A 116 18.08 12.19 -16.34
#